data_AF-A0A1B6B7L0-F1
#
_entry.id   AF-A0A1B6B7L0-F1
#
_cell.length_a   1.000
_cell.length_b   1.000
_cell.length_c   1.000
_cell.angle_alpha   90.00
_cell.angle_beta   90.00
_cell.angle_gamma   90.00
#
_symmetry.space_group_name_H-M   'P 1'
#
loop_
_entity.id
_entity.type
_entity.pdbx_description
1 polymer ?
#
loop_
_entity_poly.entity_id
_entity_poly.type
_entity_poly.pdbx_seq_one_letter_code
_entity_poly.pdbx_strand_id
1 'polypeptide(L)'
;MGNELEQKYLLLMALYDATYVLKKAIETQEYDQIEQMVLEREHIIQQIDALKLNEMDGISNSEAIEKIKTMLIKIKEIDDFNLKNMPSVILTLQESINESKIKTNEVNKAKMVYDQYQGVPMYKQGNRFDIRK
;
A
#
# COMPACT_ATOMS: atom_id res chain seq x y z
N MET A 1 -5.37 28.18 -24.62
CA MET A 1 -4.42 27.32 -25.37
C MET A 1 -3.01 27.27 -24.77
N GLY A 2 -2.20 28.36 -24.73
CA GLY A 2 -0.86 28.30 -24.13
C GLY A 2 -0.82 27.90 -22.64
N ASN A 3 -1.77 28.44 -21.85
CA ASN A 3 -1.89 28.17 -20.41
C ASN A 3 -2.36 26.72 -20.11
N GLU A 4 -3.21 26.13 -20.95
CA GLU A 4 -3.76 24.78 -20.71
C GLU A 4 -2.74 23.67 -21.00
N LEU A 5 -1.87 23.86 -22.00
CA LEU A 5 -0.77 22.93 -22.28
C LEU A 5 0.29 22.97 -21.16
N GLU A 6 0.61 24.16 -20.67
CA GLU A 6 1.50 24.34 -19.53
C GLU A 6 0.91 23.71 -18.27
N GLN A 7 -0.37 23.97 -17.98
CA GLN A 7 -1.08 23.35 -16.86
C GLN A 7 -1.10 21.81 -16.96
N LYS A 8 -1.35 21.25 -18.15
CA LYS A 8 -1.29 19.80 -18.36
C LYS A 8 0.12 19.25 -18.10
N TYR A 9 1.16 19.95 -18.56
CA TYR A 9 2.53 19.55 -18.31
C TYR A 9 2.86 19.56 -16.81
N LEU A 10 2.43 20.58 -16.06
CA LEU A 10 2.61 20.66 -14.61
C LEU A 10 1.92 19.50 -13.89
N LEU A 11 0.68 19.17 -14.27
CA LEU A 11 -0.03 18.02 -13.71
C LEU A 11 0.65 16.69 -14.04
N LEU A 12 1.22 16.55 -15.24
CA LEU A 12 1.98 15.35 -15.61
C LEU A 12 3.29 15.24 -14.81
N MET A 13 3.96 16.35 -14.48
CA MET A 13 5.10 16.31 -13.56
C MET A 13 4.67 15.84 -12.16
N ALA A 14 3.56 16.37 -11.64
CA ALA A 14 3.02 15.93 -10.36
C ALA A 14 2.65 14.43 -10.37
N LEU A 15 2.05 13.95 -11.47
CA LEU A 15 1.75 12.53 -11.64
C LEU A 15 3.01 11.68 -11.71
N TYR A 16 4.06 12.16 -12.39
CA TYR A 16 5.36 11.49 -12.41
C TYR A 16 5.95 11.36 -11.00
N ASP A 17 5.96 12.43 -10.22
CA ASP A 17 6.50 12.42 -8.85
C ASP A 17 5.72 11.45 -7.95
N ALA A 18 4.38 11.52 -7.97
CA ALA A 18 3.52 10.63 -7.21
C ALA A 18 3.70 9.15 -7.61
N THR A 19 3.87 8.89 -8.91
CA THR A 19 4.10 7.54 -9.46
C THR A 19 5.48 7.00 -9.08
N TYR A 20 6.49 7.87 -9.01
CA TYR A 20 7.84 7.53 -8.55
C TYR A 20 7.91 7.28 -7.04
N VAL A 21 7.17 8.05 -6.24
CA VAL A 21 7.04 7.81 -4.79
C VAL A 21 6.42 6.44 -4.52
N LEU A 22 5.35 6.07 -5.25
CA LEU A 22 4.75 4.74 -5.16
C LEU A 22 5.76 3.64 -5.52
N LYS A 23 6.56 3.84 -6.58
CA LYS A 23 7.64 2.92 -6.95
C LYS A 23 8.62 2.72 -5.80
N LYS A 24 9.07 3.80 -5.15
CA LYS A 24 9.96 3.71 -4.00
C LYS A 24 9.34 2.94 -2.84
N ALA A 25 8.08 3.21 -2.51
CA ALA A 25 7.39 2.50 -1.42
C ALA A 25 7.30 0.99 -1.70
N ILE A 26 7.06 0.59 -2.95
CA ILE A 26 7.09 -0.82 -3.37
C ILE A 26 8.50 -1.41 -3.22
N GLU A 27 9.54 -0.68 -3.63
CA GLU A 27 10.95 -1.11 -3.52
C GLU A 27 11.43 -1.22 -2.07
N THR A 28 10.99 -0.33 -1.18
CA THR A 28 11.38 -0.30 0.24
C THR A 28 10.42 -1.05 1.17
N GLN A 29 9.37 -1.64 0.61
CA GLN A 29 8.33 -2.38 1.34
C GLN A 29 7.54 -1.55 2.37
N GLU A 30 7.41 -0.24 2.13
CA GLU A 30 6.64 0.69 2.96
C GLU A 30 5.15 0.67 2.57
N TYR A 31 4.49 -0.46 2.84
CA TYR A 31 3.16 -0.74 2.31
C TYR A 31 2.02 0.04 3.00
N ASP A 32 2.24 0.54 4.21
CA ASP A 32 1.22 1.24 5.01
C ASP A 32 0.66 2.50 4.33
N GLN A 33 1.41 3.08 3.39
CA GLN A 33 1.06 4.34 2.72
C GLN A 33 0.60 4.14 1.26
N ILE A 34 0.61 2.91 0.74
CA ILE A 34 0.30 2.63 -0.67
C ILE A 34 -1.11 3.09 -1.04
N GLU A 35 -2.10 2.88 -0.17
CA GLU A 35 -3.48 3.32 -0.42
C GLU A 35 -3.56 4.83 -0.61
N GLN A 36 -2.94 5.61 0.28
CA GLN A 36 -2.93 7.07 0.18
C GLN A 36 -2.22 7.54 -1.10
N MET A 37 -1.09 6.92 -1.46
CA MET A 37 -0.34 7.26 -2.67
C MET A 37 -1.15 6.96 -3.95
N VAL A 38 -1.92 5.87 -3.97
CA VAL A 38 -2.81 5.54 -5.09
C VAL A 38 -3.93 6.56 -5.21
N LEU A 39 -4.57 6.95 -4.11
CA LEU A 39 -5.62 7.96 -4.10
C LEU A 39 -5.12 9.33 -4.58
N GLU A 40 -3.90 9.74 -4.20
CA GLU A 40 -3.27 10.96 -4.69
C GLU A 40 -3.05 10.93 -6.20
N ARG A 41 -2.55 9.80 -6.73
CA ARG A 41 -2.39 9.61 -8.19
C ARG A 41 -3.72 9.69 -8.92
N GLU A 42 -4.76 9.02 -8.41
CA GLU A 42 -6.10 9.07 -9.00
C GLU A 42 -6.66 10.49 -9.03
N HIS A 43 -6.44 11.27 -7.96
CA HIS A 43 -6.85 12.67 -7.93
C HIS A 43 -6.17 13.50 -9.02
N ILE A 44 -4.87 13.33 -9.23
CA ILE A 44 -4.12 14.04 -10.28
C ILE A 44 -4.61 13.61 -11.67
N ILE A 45 -4.86 12.32 -11.90
CA ILE A 45 -5.41 11.81 -13.17
C ILE A 45 -6.76 12.45 -13.47
N GLN A 46 -7.66 12.55 -12.48
CA GLN A 46 -8.94 13.22 -12.64
C GLN A 46 -8.78 14.71 -13.03
N GLN A 47 -7.79 15.40 -12.46
CA GLN A 47 -7.49 16.79 -12.84
C GLN A 47 -6.99 16.88 -14.30
N ILE A 48 -6.17 15.92 -14.74
CA ILE A 48 -5.67 15.84 -16.12
C ILE A 48 -6.82 15.57 -17.10
N ASP A 49 -7.71 14.63 -16.78
CA ASP A 49 -8.84 14.26 -17.63
C ASP A 49 -9.89 15.38 -17.75
N ALA A 50 -10.02 16.20 -16.69
CA ALA A 50 -10.87 17.38 -16.70
C ALA A 50 -10.35 18.50 -17.62
N LEU A 51 -9.07 18.49 -18.00
CA LEU A 51 -8.53 19.44 -18.97
C LEU A 51 -9.06 19.10 -20.38
N LYS A 52 -10.10 19.82 -20.79
CA LYS A 52 -10.61 19.82 -22.17
C LYS A 52 -9.60 20.48 -23.09
N LEU A 53 -8.61 19.72 -23.54
CA LEU A 53 -7.82 20.12 -24.71
C LEU A 53 -8.71 19.94 -25.93
N ASN A 54 -9.16 21.04 -26.53
CA ASN A 54 -9.75 20.97 -27.87
C ASN A 54 -8.75 20.24 -28.77
N GLU A 55 -9.25 19.22 -29.50
CA GLU A 55 -8.46 18.35 -30.34
C GLU A 55 -7.44 19.18 -31.13
N MET A 56 -6.16 18.78 -31.04
CA MET A 56 -5.02 19.52 -31.59
C MET A 56 -4.96 19.42 -33.12
N ASP A 57 -6.07 19.71 -33.80
CA ASP A 57 -6.13 19.87 -35.24
C ASP A 57 -5.45 21.19 -35.60
N GLY A 58 -4.12 21.15 -35.72
CA GLY A 58 -3.35 22.21 -36.38
C GLY A 58 -2.03 22.62 -35.73
N ILE A 59 -1.64 22.07 -34.58
CA ILE A 59 -0.34 22.38 -33.96
C ILE A 59 0.49 21.09 -33.91
N SER A 60 0.92 20.61 -35.06
CA SER A 60 1.96 19.58 -35.11
C SER A 60 3.31 20.22 -34.76
N ASN A 61 4.04 19.62 -33.81
CA ASN A 61 5.42 19.96 -33.42
C ASN A 61 5.68 21.31 -32.71
N SER A 62 4.99 21.59 -31.61
CA SER A 62 5.53 22.56 -30.61
C SER A 62 6.38 21.84 -29.55
N GLU A 63 7.44 22.50 -29.06
CA GLU A 63 8.32 22.01 -27.99
C GLU A 63 7.53 21.52 -26.76
N ALA A 64 6.39 22.17 -26.45
CA ALA A 64 5.51 21.78 -25.35
C ALA A 64 4.89 20.39 -25.53
N ILE A 65 4.52 20.02 -26.76
CA ILE A 65 3.95 18.70 -27.06
C ILE A 65 5.00 17.60 -26.87
N GLU A 66 6.25 17.85 -27.29
CA GLU A 66 7.34 16.88 -27.11
C GLU A 66 7.69 16.70 -25.62
N LYS A 67 7.64 17.77 -24.82
CA LYS A 67 7.78 17.67 -23.35
C LYS A 67 6.68 16.82 -22.72
N ILE A 68 5.42 17.02 -23.15
CA ILE A 68 4.28 16.22 -22.69
C ILE A 68 4.45 14.74 -23.07
N LYS A 69 4.77 14.44 -24.33
CA LYS A 69 5.02 13.06 -24.78
C LYS A 69 6.14 12.39 -24.00
N THR A 70 7.25 13.09 -23.81
CA THR A 70 8.38 12.61 -23.01
C THR A 70 7.95 12.28 -21.58
N MET A 71 7.14 13.14 -20.95
CA MET A 71 6.66 12.90 -19.60
C MET A 71 5.72 11.68 -19.52
N LEU A 72 4.82 11.53 -20.49
CA LEU A 72 3.93 10.36 -20.56
C LEU A 72 4.71 9.05 -20.70
N ILE A 73 5.79 9.04 -21.49
CA ILE A 73 6.67 7.87 -21.60
C ILE A 73 7.30 7.53 -20.25
N LYS A 74 7.87 8.52 -19.55
CA LYS A 74 8.49 8.32 -18.24
C LYS A 74 7.50 7.82 -17.19
N ILE A 75 6.28 8.37 -17.16
CA ILE A 75 5.22 7.90 -16.26
C ILE A 75 4.89 6.44 -16.57
N LYS A 76 4.71 6.11 -17.86
CA LYS A 76 4.40 4.75 -18.29
C LYS A 76 5.47 3.74 -17.89
N GLU A 77 6.76 4.06 -18.04
CA GLU A 77 7.85 3.18 -17.63
C GLU A 77 7.80 2.84 -16.13
N ILE A 78 7.44 3.82 -15.29
CA ILE A 78 7.31 3.61 -13.84
C ILE A 78 6.00 2.88 -13.51
N ASP A 79 4.91 3.18 -14.21
CA ASP A 79 3.65 2.47 -14.03
C ASP A 79 3.75 1.00 -14.40
N ASP A 80 4.45 0.65 -15.49
CA ASP A 80 4.72 -0.73 -15.88
C ASP A 80 5.51 -1.46 -14.78
N PHE A 81 6.46 -0.78 -14.12
CA PHE A 81 7.15 -1.31 -12.95
C PHE A 81 6.18 -1.53 -11.77
N ASN A 82 5.36 -0.53 -11.43
CA ASN A 82 4.43 -0.61 -10.30
C ASN A 82 3.41 -1.73 -10.52
N LEU A 83 2.83 -1.83 -11.72
CA LEU A 83 1.88 -2.88 -12.11
C LEU A 83 2.51 -4.29 -12.01
N LYS A 84 3.76 -4.44 -12.44
CA LYS A 84 4.47 -5.71 -12.37
C LYS A 84 4.74 -6.16 -10.93
N ASN A 85 5.01 -5.23 -10.01
CA ASN A 85 5.41 -5.55 -8.64
C ASN A 85 4.26 -5.46 -7.62
N MET A 86 3.12 -4.84 -7.95
CA MET A 86 1.96 -4.80 -7.05
C MET A 86 1.47 -6.18 -6.60
N PRO A 87 1.47 -7.24 -7.45
CA PRO A 87 1.11 -8.58 -7.00
C PRO A 87 1.98 -9.13 -5.87
N SER A 88 3.29 -8.82 -5.85
CA SER A 88 4.16 -9.28 -4.75
C SER A 88 3.84 -8.58 -3.45
N VAL A 89 3.48 -7.29 -3.50
CA VAL A 89 2.99 -6.55 -2.33
C VAL A 89 1.76 -7.23 -1.73
N ILE A 90 0.79 -7.58 -2.58
CA ILE A 90 -0.44 -8.28 -2.17
C ILE A 90 -0.10 -9.61 -1.49
N LEU A 91 0.81 -10.38 -2.05
CA LEU A 91 1.23 -11.67 -1.47
C LEU A 91 1.87 -11.50 -0.09
N THR A 92 2.79 -10.54 0.07
CA THR A 92 3.44 -10.27 1.37
C THR A 92 2.43 -9.84 2.45
N LEU A 93 1.45 -9.01 2.08
CA LEU A 93 0.38 -8.61 3.00
C LEU A 93 -0.52 -9.81 3.38
N GLN A 94 -0.83 -10.68 2.41
CA GLN A 94 -1.61 -11.90 2.67
C GLN A 94 -0.88 -12.87 3.62
N GLU A 95 0.43 -13.06 3.43
CA GLU A 95 1.27 -13.87 4.32
C GLU A 95 1.25 -13.30 5.74
N SER A 96 1.46 -11.99 5.89
CA SER A 96 1.43 -11.30 7.18
C SER A 96 0.08 -11.46 7.91
N ILE A 97 -1.04 -11.39 7.17
CA ILE A 97 -2.39 -11.64 7.70
C ILE A 97 -2.53 -13.09 8.18
N ASN A 98 -2.04 -14.05 7.40
CA ASN A 98 -2.13 -15.46 7.75
C ASN A 98 -1.29 -15.79 9.00
N GLU A 99 -0.09 -15.25 9.11
CA GLU A 99 0.75 -15.37 10.31
C GLU A 99 0.06 -14.77 11.54
N SER A 100 -0.55 -13.60 11.40
CA SER A 100 -1.29 -12.94 12.48
C SER A 100 -2.47 -13.79 12.96
N LYS A 101 -3.21 -14.44 12.03
CA LYS A 101 -4.29 -15.38 12.36
C LYS A 101 -3.78 -16.59 13.14
N ILE A 102 -2.65 -17.17 12.73
CA ILE A 102 -2.03 -18.30 13.42
C ILE A 102 -1.66 -17.90 14.85
N LYS A 103 -0.93 -16.78 15.02
CA LYS A 103 -0.53 -16.27 16.33
C LYS A 103 -1.74 -15.96 17.23
N THR A 104 -2.80 -15.38 16.67
CA THR A 104 -4.05 -15.10 17.40
C THR A 104 -4.69 -16.40 17.92
N ASN A 105 -4.72 -17.45 17.10
CA ASN A 105 -5.25 -18.76 17.51
C ASN A 105 -4.41 -19.40 18.62
N GLU A 106 -3.08 -19.27 18.56
CA GLU A 106 -2.17 -19.76 19.61
C GLU A 106 -2.40 -19.03 20.94
N VAL A 107 -2.52 -17.71 20.90
CA VAL A 107 -2.83 -16.89 22.09
C VAL A 107 -4.19 -17.28 22.68
N ASN A 108 -5.22 -17.47 21.84
CA ASN A 108 -6.53 -17.90 22.30
C ASN A 108 -6.50 -19.29 22.97
N LYS A 109 -5.77 -20.25 22.40
CA LYS A 109 -5.58 -21.58 23.02
C LYS A 109 -4.85 -21.47 24.36
N ALA A 110 -3.77 -20.69 24.43
CA ALA A 110 -3.01 -20.48 25.67
C ALA A 110 -3.88 -19.81 26.75
N LYS A 111 -4.70 -18.83 26.37
CA LYS A 111 -5.66 -18.17 27.26
C LYS A 111 -6.70 -19.15 27.81
N MET A 112 -7.29 -20.00 26.95
CA MET A 112 -8.24 -21.02 27.41
C MET A 112 -7.62 -21.97 28.42
N VAL A 113 -6.38 -22.41 28.19
CA VAL A 113 -5.63 -23.26 29.13
C VAL A 113 -5.39 -22.53 30.44
N TYR A 114 -4.92 -21.28 30.40
CA TYR A 114 -4.70 -20.46 31.58
C TYR A 114 -5.98 -20.26 32.40
N ASP A 115 -7.09 -19.92 31.75
CA ASP A 115 -8.39 -19.72 32.40
C ASP A 115 -8.89 -21.02 33.05
N GLN A 116 -8.66 -22.18 32.42
CA GLN A 116 -8.95 -23.49 33.01
C GLN A 116 -8.13 -23.75 34.28
N TYR A 117 -6.84 -23.36 34.31
CA TYR A 117 -5.99 -23.49 35.50
C TYR A 117 -6.36 -22.51 36.63
N GLN A 118 -6.79 -21.27 36.30
CA GLN A 118 -7.25 -20.30 37.31
C GLN A 118 -8.57 -20.72 37.98
N GLY A 119 -9.39 -21.53 37.31
CA GLY A 119 -10.63 -22.10 37.86
C GLY A 119 -10.44 -23.32 38.76
N VAL A 120 -9.23 -23.88 38.90
CA VAL A 120 -8.97 -25.04 39.76
C VAL A 120 -8.84 -24.57 41.22
N PRO A 121 -9.70 -25.01 42.15
CA PRO A 121 -9.51 -24.70 43.56
C PRO A 121 -8.19 -25.33 44.03
N MET A 122 -7.27 -24.50 44.53
CA MET A 122 -6.08 -25.00 45.21
C MET A 122 -6.50 -25.88 46.39
N TYR A 123 -6.27 -27.19 46.28
CA TYR A 123 -6.26 -28.05 47.45
C TYR A 123 -5.11 -27.57 48.34
N LYS A 124 -5.45 -26.85 49.42
CA LYS A 124 -4.51 -26.60 50.51
C LYS A 124 -4.00 -27.97 50.95
N GLN A 125 -2.73 -28.26 50.64
CA GLN A 125 -2.02 -29.42 51.18
C GLN A 125 -2.06 -29.30 52.70
N GLY A 126 -2.98 -30.03 53.29
CA GLY A 126 -3.28 -29.96 54.71
C GLY A 126 -3.82 -31.29 55.19
N ASN A 127 -3.12 -32.37 54.88
CA ASN A 127 -3.09 -33.57 55.71
C ASN A 127 -1.68 -34.15 55.62
N ARG A 128 -0.88 -33.82 56.64
CA ARG A 128 0.34 -34.55 56.96
C ARG A 128 -0.08 -36.00 57.18
N PHE A 129 0.34 -36.91 56.30
CA PHE A 129 0.42 -38.32 56.66
C PHE A 129 1.46 -38.41 57.78
N ASP A 130 1.00 -38.50 59.03
CA ASP A 130 1.85 -38.82 60.17
C ASP A 130 2.15 -40.31 60.13
N ILE A 131 3.22 -40.67 59.41
CA ILE A 131 3.83 -42.00 59.47
C ILE A 131 4.74 -42.05 60.70
N ARG A 132 4.15 -42.09 61.90
CA ARG A 132 4.84 -42.50 63.11
C ARG A 132 3.96 -43.40 64.00
N LYS A 133 4.37 -44.67 63.96
CA LYS A 133 4.15 -45.80 64.87
C LYS A 133 2.81 -46.54 64.78
#